data_AF-A0A495YCN7-F1
#
_entry.id   AF-A0A495YCN7-F1
#
_cell.length_a   1.000
_cell.length_b   1.000
_cell.length_c   1.000
_cell.angle_alpha   90.00
_cell.angle_beta   90.00
_cell.angle_gamma   90.00
#
_symmetry.space_group_name_H-M   'P 1'
#
loop_
_entity.id
_entity.type
_entity.pdbx_description
1 polymer ?
#
loop_
_entity_poly.entity_id
_entity_poly.type
_entity_poly.pdbx_seq_one_letter_code
_entity_poly.pdbx_strand_id
1 'polypeptide(L)'
;METTMSRTTSLLVDDVARRDTLSLRTVARYDRNVRRPTTPILVGKYIVNRRPLADSVHTLYMILDGAEIAGTQISIPDEWDCANAIKRLRDAKRAAATAASNAINKAKKPRKAAAKEVA
;
A
#
# COMPACT_ATOMS: atom_id res chain seq x y z
N MET A 1 -8.89 -1.43 -58.77
CA MET A 1 -8.53 -0.99 -57.40
C MET A 1 -9.78 -1.15 -56.56
N GLU A 2 -9.99 -2.35 -56.02
CA GLU A 2 -11.16 -2.68 -55.21
C GLU A 2 -10.77 -2.61 -53.73
N THR A 3 -11.51 -1.83 -52.95
CA THR A 3 -11.35 -1.78 -51.49
C THR A 3 -12.73 -2.00 -50.89
N THR A 4 -13.01 -3.24 -50.50
CA THR A 4 -14.25 -3.63 -49.85
C THR A 4 -14.14 -3.38 -48.35
N MET A 5 -14.98 -2.49 -47.84
CA MET A 5 -15.25 -2.36 -46.41
C MET A 5 -16.07 -3.56 -45.94
N SER A 6 -15.58 -4.30 -44.94
CA SER A 6 -16.38 -5.30 -44.22
C SER A 6 -16.65 -4.81 -42.79
N ARG A 7 -17.88 -4.34 -42.61
CA ARG A 7 -18.52 -4.02 -41.34
C ARG A 7 -18.97 -5.34 -40.70
N THR A 8 -18.26 -5.81 -39.68
CA THR A 8 -18.66 -7.02 -38.97
C THR A 8 -19.60 -6.65 -37.82
N THR A 9 -20.90 -6.77 -38.08
CA THR A 9 -21.97 -6.70 -37.08
C THR A 9 -21.88 -7.97 -36.22
N SER A 10 -21.37 -7.87 -34.99
CA SER A 10 -21.44 -8.96 -34.02
C SER A 10 -22.87 -9.04 -33.46
N LEU A 11 -23.63 -10.03 -33.92
CA LEU A 11 -24.95 -10.37 -33.39
C LEU A 11 -24.80 -10.85 -31.94
N LEU A 12 -25.40 -10.10 -31.01
CA LEU A 12 -25.65 -10.56 -29.64
C LEU A 12 -26.76 -11.63 -29.73
N VAL A 13 -26.38 -12.90 -29.57
CA VAL A 13 -27.31 -14.02 -29.42
C VAL A 13 -27.40 -14.36 -27.94
N ASP A 14 -28.29 -13.65 -27.24
CA ASP A 14 -28.84 -14.10 -25.97
C ASP A 14 -29.98 -15.10 -26.29
N ASP A 15 -29.75 -16.39 -26.02
CA ASP A 15 -30.65 -17.28 -25.27
C ASP A 15 -30.27 -18.75 -25.52
N VAL A 16 -29.44 -19.31 -24.64
CA VAL A 16 -29.46 -20.75 -24.40
C VAL A 16 -29.43 -20.94 -22.90
N ALA A 17 -30.54 -21.47 -22.36
CA ALA A 17 -30.62 -22.02 -21.02
C ALA A 17 -29.64 -23.20 -20.87
N ARG A 18 -28.36 -22.90 -20.66
CA ARG A 18 -27.30 -23.87 -20.37
C ARG A 18 -27.38 -24.24 -18.89
N ARG A 19 -28.11 -25.33 -18.61
CA ARG A 19 -28.29 -25.83 -17.24
C ARG A 19 -27.10 -26.63 -16.69
N ASP A 20 -26.10 -27.01 -17.49
CA ASP A 20 -24.97 -27.84 -17.03
C ASP A 20 -23.64 -27.52 -17.71
N THR A 21 -23.15 -26.29 -17.63
CA THR A 21 -21.76 -25.99 -18.01
C THR A 21 -21.11 -25.08 -16.99
N LEU A 22 -19.99 -25.52 -16.42
CA LEU A 22 -19.02 -24.68 -15.70
C LEU A 22 -19.02 -23.28 -16.32
N SER A 23 -19.34 -22.28 -15.50
CA SER A 23 -19.34 -20.87 -15.92
C SER A 23 -18.04 -20.55 -16.64
N LEU A 24 -18.12 -19.73 -17.70
CA LEU A 24 -16.95 -19.33 -18.48
C LEU A 24 -15.97 -18.61 -17.53
N ARG A 25 -14.98 -19.34 -17.02
CA ARG A 25 -13.94 -18.76 -16.16
C ARG A 25 -13.03 -17.95 -17.08
N THR A 26 -13.16 -16.63 -17.06
CA THR A 26 -12.17 -15.73 -17.64
C THR A 26 -10.87 -15.87 -16.84
N VAL A 27 -9.93 -16.66 -17.37
CA VAL A 27 -8.57 -16.74 -16.85
C VAL A 27 -7.80 -15.54 -17.37
N ALA A 28 -7.66 -14.50 -16.55
CA ALA A 28 -6.75 -13.41 -16.83
C ALA A 28 -5.31 -13.95 -16.69
N ARG A 29 -4.62 -14.14 -17.81
CA ARG A 29 -3.20 -14.54 -17.79
C ARG A 29 -2.36 -13.35 -17.37
N TYR A 30 -1.50 -13.57 -16.38
CA TYR A 30 -0.57 -12.55 -15.94
C TYR A 30 0.61 -12.45 -16.92
N ASP A 31 0.78 -11.27 -17.53
CA ASP A 31 1.98 -10.95 -18.31
C ASP A 31 3.01 -10.26 -17.42
N ARG A 32 4.16 -10.94 -17.21
CA ARG A 32 5.27 -10.45 -16.38
C ARG A 32 5.98 -9.24 -16.98
N ASN A 33 5.97 -9.10 -18.31
CA ASN A 33 6.74 -8.09 -19.02
C ASN A 33 5.94 -6.80 -19.28
N VAL A 34 4.62 -6.83 -19.09
CA VAL A 34 3.78 -5.63 -19.24
C VAL A 34 4.10 -4.64 -18.13
N ARG A 35 4.34 -3.39 -18.52
CA ARG A 35 4.58 -2.29 -17.58
C ARG A 35 3.34 -2.09 -16.72
N ARG A 36 3.48 -2.41 -15.43
CA ARG A 36 2.40 -2.30 -14.46
C ARG A 36 2.18 -0.84 -14.05
N PRO A 37 0.95 -0.46 -13.66
CA PRO A 37 0.67 0.88 -13.15
C PRO A 37 1.44 1.15 -11.85
N THR A 38 2.39 2.09 -11.91
CA THR A 38 3.12 2.60 -10.75
C THR A 38 2.56 3.93 -10.27
N THR A 39 1.51 4.44 -10.92
CA THR A 39 0.93 5.73 -10.57
C THR A 39 0.28 5.64 -9.18
N PRO A 40 0.47 6.64 -8.31
CA PRO A 40 -0.20 6.67 -7.01
C PRO A 40 -1.72 6.67 -7.18
N ILE A 41 -2.42 6.10 -6.20
CA ILE A 41 -3.89 6.12 -6.12
C ILE A 41 -4.31 6.98 -4.94
N LEU A 42 -5.49 7.59 -5.08
CA LEU A 42 -6.16 8.29 -3.99
C LEU A 42 -7.18 7.36 -3.36
N VAL A 43 -7.07 7.15 -2.06
CA VAL A 43 -8.04 6.41 -1.25
C VAL A 43 -8.67 7.41 -0.28
N GLY A 44 -9.85 7.92 -0.65
CA GLY A 44 -10.47 9.04 0.06
C GLY A 44 -9.54 10.25 0.06
N LYS A 45 -9.09 10.65 1.26
CA LYS A 45 -8.12 11.76 1.45
C LYS A 45 -6.65 11.33 1.34
N TYR A 46 -6.34 10.04 1.33
CA TYR A 46 -4.98 9.54 1.49
C TYR A 46 -4.32 9.19 0.16
N ILE A 47 -3.00 9.43 0.09
CA ILE A 47 -2.18 9.07 -1.07
C ILE A 47 -1.55 7.72 -0.81
N VAL A 48 -1.74 6.78 -1.74
CA VAL A 48 -1.16 5.45 -1.67
C VAL A 48 -0.31 5.21 -2.91
N ASN A 49 0.99 5.02 -2.71
CA ASN A 49 1.91 4.67 -3.78
C ASN A 49 1.78 3.20 -4.15
N ARG A 50 1.84 2.91 -5.46
CA ARG A 50 1.82 1.55 -5.99
C ARG A 50 3.21 1.16 -6.46
N ARG A 51 3.75 0.09 -5.86
CA ARG A 51 5.02 -0.50 -6.25
C ARG A 51 4.81 -1.97 -6.61
N PRO A 52 4.73 -2.28 -7.91
CA PRO A 52 4.80 -3.66 -8.37
C PRO A 52 6.04 -4.37 -7.82
N LEU A 53 5.86 -5.55 -7.27
CA LEU A 53 6.98 -6.40 -6.83
C LEU A 53 7.57 -7.10 -8.06
N ALA A 54 8.90 -7.11 -8.16
CA ALA A 54 9.57 -7.95 -9.13
C ALA A 54 9.19 -9.41 -8.85
N ASP A 55 8.91 -10.16 -9.90
CA ASP A 55 8.70 -11.62 -9.86
C ASP A 55 7.43 -12.10 -9.13
N SER A 56 6.60 -11.17 -8.64
CA SER A 56 5.34 -11.48 -7.97
C SER A 56 4.15 -10.88 -8.72
N VAL A 57 3.00 -11.55 -8.62
CA VAL A 57 1.74 -11.01 -9.14
C VAL A 57 1.27 -9.80 -8.32
N HIS A 58 1.78 -9.66 -7.11
CA HIS A 58 1.32 -8.68 -6.14
C HIS A 58 1.87 -7.26 -6.40
N THR A 59 1.10 -6.27 -5.97
CA THR A 59 1.52 -4.87 -5.92
C THR A 59 1.64 -4.48 -4.46
N LEU A 60 2.78 -3.89 -4.09
CA LEU A 60 2.95 -3.31 -2.78
C LEU A 60 2.30 -1.93 -2.77
N TYR A 61 1.31 -1.76 -1.91
CA TYR A 61 0.66 -0.49 -1.64
C TYR A 61 1.34 0.17 -0.44
N MET A 62 1.82 1.39 -0.62
CA MET A 62 2.55 2.15 0.39
C MET A 62 1.73 3.37 0.76
N ILE A 63 1.25 3.43 2.01
CA ILE A 63 0.41 4.50 2.51
C ILE A 63 1.30 5.68 2.90
N LEU A 64 1.03 6.86 2.36
CA LEU A 64 1.87 8.04 2.59
C LEU A 64 1.19 9.04 3.53
N ASP A 65 1.99 9.60 4.46
CA ASP A 65 1.69 10.82 5.23
C ASP A 65 2.67 11.92 4.78
N GLY A 66 2.34 12.61 3.69
CA GLY A 66 3.23 13.58 3.04
C GLY A 66 4.43 12.89 2.38
N ALA A 67 5.63 13.08 2.92
CA ALA A 67 6.87 12.49 2.40
C ALA A 67 7.22 11.14 3.04
N GLU A 68 6.50 10.73 4.09
CA GLU A 68 6.82 9.53 4.85
C GLU A 68 5.84 8.39 4.59
N ILE A 69 6.36 7.16 4.70
CA ILE A 69 5.57 5.94 4.54
C ILE A 69 5.00 5.55 5.91
N ALA A 70 3.69 5.68 6.06
CA ALA A 70 2.96 5.29 7.26
C ALA A 70 2.80 3.78 7.40
N GLY A 71 2.74 3.06 6.28
CA GLY A 71 2.59 1.62 6.28
C GLY A 71 2.65 1.03 4.87
N THR A 72 2.79 -0.28 4.80
CA THR A 72 2.83 -1.02 3.54
C THR A 72 1.97 -2.27 3.61
N GLN A 73 1.28 -2.61 2.52
CA GLN A 73 0.42 -3.78 2.44
C GLN A 73 0.33 -4.33 1.01
N ILE A 74 -0.07 -5.60 0.89
CA ILE A 74 -0.18 -6.32 -0.38
C ILE A 74 -1.57 -6.14 -1.01
N SER A 75 -2.61 -6.01 -0.18
CA SER A 75 -3.97 -5.70 -0.60
C SER A 75 -4.17 -4.20 -0.80
N ILE A 76 -5.15 -3.82 -1.63
CA ILE A 76 -5.56 -2.42 -1.75
C ILE A 76 -6.11 -1.97 -0.39
N PRO A 77 -5.56 -0.91 0.24
CA PRO A 77 -6.08 -0.40 1.49
C PRO A 77 -7.44 0.26 1.30
N ASP A 78 -8.28 0.13 2.33
CA ASP A 78 -9.43 0.99 2.50
C ASP A 78 -9.04 2.30 3.21
N GLU A 79 -10.00 3.22 3.36
CA GLU A 79 -9.76 4.50 4.00
C GLU A 79 -9.45 4.37 5.51
N TRP A 80 -10.00 3.34 6.15
CA TRP A 80 -9.84 3.10 7.58
C TRP A 80 -8.45 2.57 7.92
N ASP A 81 -7.94 1.64 7.11
CA ASP A 81 -6.56 1.13 7.13
C ASP A 81 -5.57 2.28 6.96
N CYS A 82 -5.84 3.18 6.01
CA CYS A 82 -5.01 4.38 5.80
C CYS A 82 -4.98 5.28 7.04
N ALA A 83 -6.15 5.60 7.61
CA ALA A 83 -6.26 6.42 8.80
C ALA A 83 -5.53 5.80 10.00
N ASN A 84 -5.68 4.48 10.18
CA ASN A 84 -5.04 3.73 11.25
C ASN A 84 -3.51 3.67 11.10
N ALA A 85 -2.99 3.42 9.89
CA ALA A 85 -1.56 3.40 9.64
C ALA A 85 -0.92 4.76 9.97
N ILE A 86 -1.54 5.85 9.52
CA ILE A 86 -1.06 7.21 9.78
C ILE A 86 -1.11 7.55 11.27
N LYS A 87 -2.20 7.18 11.95
CA LYS A 87 -2.32 7.35 13.41
C LYS A 87 -1.18 6.64 14.14
N ARG A 88 -0.91 5.37 13.80
CA ARG A 88 0.19 4.59 14.38
C ARG A 88 1.55 5.24 14.14
N LEU A 89 1.82 5.74 12.93
CA LEU A 89 3.07 6.46 12.62
C LEU A 89 3.22 7.70 13.51
N ARG A 90 2.17 8.51 13.65
CA ARG A 90 2.21 9.73 14.46
C ARG A 90 2.36 9.45 15.95
N ASP A 91 1.71 8.41 16.44
CA ASP A 91 1.83 7.98 17.83
C ASP A 91 3.25 7.46 18.13
N ALA A 92 3.85 6.69 17.20
CA ALA A 92 5.24 6.25 17.31
C ALA A 92 6.22 7.43 17.34
N LYS A 93 6.00 8.45 16.49
CA LYS A 93 6.81 9.68 16.51
C LYS A 93 6.70 10.44 17.82
N ARG A 94 5.49 10.58 18.36
CA ARG A 94 5.27 11.23 19.66
C ARG A 94 5.97 10.47 20.78
N ALA A 95 5.88 9.14 20.79
CA ALA A 95 6.56 8.30 21.76
C ALA A 95 8.10 8.40 21.67
N ALA A 96 8.65 8.48 20.46
CA ALA A 96 10.08 8.70 20.26
C ALA A 96 10.53 10.08 20.77
N ALA A 97 9.75 11.14 20.51
CA ALA A 97 10.06 12.48 20.97
C ALA A 97 10.02 12.61 22.50
N THR A 98 9.05 11.97 23.17
CA THR A 98 8.99 11.94 24.63
C THR A 98 10.14 11.14 25.24
N ALA A 99 10.48 9.99 24.66
CA ALA A 99 11.64 9.20 25.08
C ALA A 99 12.95 9.98 24.96
N ALA A 100 13.16 10.68 23.83
CA ALA A 100 14.33 11.54 23.62
C ALA A 100 14.40 12.66 24.68
N SER A 101 13.28 13.33 24.93
CA SER A 101 13.19 14.39 25.94
C SER A 101 13.50 13.88 27.35
N ASN A 102 12.97 12.70 27.70
CA ASN A 102 13.25 12.05 28.98
C ASN A 102 14.73 11.65 29.13
N ALA A 103 15.35 11.14 28.05
CA ALA A 103 16.77 10.82 28.05
C ALA A 103 17.64 12.06 28.26
N ILE A 104 17.33 13.17 27.59
CA ILE A 104 18.03 14.46 27.75
C ILE A 104 17.85 14.97 29.18
N ASN A 105 16.63 14.95 29.71
CA ASN A 105 16.35 15.39 31.08
C ASN A 105 17.07 14.54 32.13
N LYS A 106 17.18 13.22 31.91
CA LYS A 106 17.95 12.32 32.77
C LYS A 106 19.44 12.60 32.70
N ALA A 107 19.98 12.91 31.51
CA ALA A 107 21.39 13.27 31.33
C ALA A 107 21.74 14.61 31.99
N LYS A 108 20.82 15.58 31.99
CA LYS A 108 21.00 16.88 32.67
C LYS A 108 20.94 16.80 34.19
N LYS A 109 20.40 15.72 34.78
CA LYS A 109 20.37 15.58 36.24
C LYS A 109 21.80 15.35 36.76
N PRO A 110 22.30 16.17 37.70
CA PRO A 110 23.62 15.97 38.27
C PRO A 110 23.66 14.59 38.94
N ARG A 111 24.65 13.78 38.56
CA ARG A 111 24.92 12.50 39.20
C ARG A 111 25.35 12.80 40.63
N LYS A 112 24.64 12.30 41.65
CA LYS A 112 25.17 12.33 43.02
C LYS A 112 26.52 11.62 42.99
N ALA A 113 27.59 12.32 43.36
CA ALA A 113 28.90 11.72 43.48
C ALA A 113 28.79 10.54 44.45
N ALA A 114 29.18 9.34 43.98
CA ALA A 114 29.34 8.22 44.88
C ALA A 114 30.40 8.63 45.91
N ALA A 115 30.04 8.58 47.20
CA ALA A 115 30.97 8.84 48.27
C ALA A 115 32.18 7.91 48.07
N LYS A 116 33.36 8.50 47.83
CA LYS A 116 34.61 7.77 47.96
C LYS A 116 34.67 7.29 49.41
N GLU A 117 34.64 5.98 49.63
CA GLU A 117 35.08 5.44 50.91
C GLU A 117 36.53 5.87 51.12
N VAL A 118 36.74 6.57 52.23
CA VAL A 118 38.03 7.06 52.68
C VAL A 118 38.59 6.02 53.65
N ALA A 119 39.80 5.56 53.31
CA ALA A 119 40.88 4.96 54.13
C ALA A 119 40.52 4.13 55.36
#